data_AF-A0A419HA72-F1
#
_entry.id   AF-A0A419HA72-F1
#
_cell.length_a   1.000
_cell.length_b   1.000
_cell.length_c   1.000
_cell.angle_alpha   90.00
_cell.angle_beta   90.00
_cell.angle_gamma   90.00
#
_symmetry.space_group_name_H-M   'P 1'
#
loop_
_entity.id
_entity.type
_entity.pdbx_description
1 polymer ?
#
loop_
_entity_poly.entity_id
_entity_poly.type
_entity_poly.pdbx_seq_one_letter_code
_entity_poly.pdbx_strand_id
1 'polypeptide(L)'
;MDIGRKVTDADLSTVKDKIKTRGKYQVVEVDRKGYGCQVGVIAQDRVAVFLTATARTGRSEGTDFCAMAKVVTDGAIAVIDRGVGHFTAPQRSLVSVNACDLVPEAKVIEAIGATSQDKRVQPITQHSCQWGLQKLKDPGVRISMNPSTPPQPVTGGEWINIGDRRSLVQPTEIGATSCSVSTDHGEWPGSRAADGSALHEIAEVRVDLDKPVAEVCAAAKSLAEIAFKKLPARR
;
A
#
# COMPACT_ATOMS: atom_id res chain seq x y z
N MET A 1 6.39 -0.40 -1.27
CA MET A 1 7.52 0.20 -0.53
C MET A 1 6.92 1.31 0.29
N ASP A 2 7.06 1.23 1.60
CA ASP A 2 6.38 2.15 2.51
C ASP A 2 7.19 3.43 2.67
N ILE A 3 6.54 4.58 2.43
CA ILE A 3 7.13 5.91 2.65
C ILE A 3 7.37 6.05 4.17
N GLY A 4 8.57 6.52 4.54
CA GLY A 4 8.99 6.56 5.94
C GLY A 4 8.02 7.35 6.84
N ARG A 5 7.62 6.76 7.98
CA ARG A 5 6.72 7.39 8.96
C ARG A 5 7.50 7.82 10.18
N LYS A 6 7.15 8.98 10.77
CA LYS A 6 7.65 9.33 12.11
C LYS A 6 7.01 8.42 13.17
N VAL A 7 7.81 7.65 13.90
CA VAL A 7 7.35 6.80 15.01
C VAL A 7 7.28 7.58 16.32
N THR A 8 6.29 7.25 17.14
CA THR A 8 6.05 7.84 18.46
C THR A 8 6.66 6.99 19.57
N ASP A 9 6.79 7.55 20.78
CA ASP A 9 7.25 6.76 21.95
C ASP A 9 6.28 5.62 22.28
N ALA A 10 4.98 5.81 22.04
CA ALA A 10 3.97 4.77 22.19
C ALA A 10 4.25 3.59 21.25
N ASP A 11 4.55 3.85 19.97
CA ASP A 11 4.91 2.81 19.00
C ASP A 11 6.14 2.01 19.48
N LEU A 12 7.19 2.71 19.90
CA LEU A 12 8.46 2.09 20.34
C LEU A 12 8.29 1.28 21.63
N SER A 13 7.41 1.70 22.53
CA SER A 13 7.16 0.99 23.79
C SER A 13 6.64 -0.44 23.58
N THR A 14 5.83 -0.67 22.54
CA THR A 14 5.22 -1.98 22.23
C THR A 14 6.21 -3.00 21.68
N VAL A 15 7.38 -2.55 21.21
CA VAL A 15 8.40 -3.38 20.57
C VAL A 15 9.77 -3.26 21.24
N LYS A 16 9.84 -2.63 22.42
CA LYS A 16 11.09 -2.24 23.10
C LYS A 16 12.11 -3.38 23.21
N ASP A 17 11.65 -4.57 23.58
CA ASP A 17 12.52 -5.75 23.78
C ASP A 17 13.04 -6.36 22.47
N LYS A 18 12.51 -5.91 21.33
CA LYS A 18 12.91 -6.33 19.98
C LYS A 18 13.82 -5.30 19.30
N ILE A 19 14.05 -4.15 19.91
CA ILE A 19 14.89 -3.09 19.37
C ILE A 19 16.36 -3.47 19.56
N LYS A 20 17.12 -3.46 18.47
CA LYS A 20 18.58 -3.58 18.46
C LYS A 20 19.20 -2.33 17.87
N THR A 21 20.30 -1.86 18.44
CA THR A 21 21.05 -0.73 17.87
C THR A 21 21.99 -1.24 16.78
N ARG A 22 21.99 -0.58 15.62
CA ARG A 22 22.94 -0.82 14.53
C ARG A 22 23.47 0.51 14.02
N GLY A 23 24.71 0.83 14.40
CA GLY A 23 25.28 2.16 14.13
C GLY A 23 24.40 3.25 14.75
N LYS A 24 23.93 4.19 13.91
CA LYS A 24 23.04 5.29 14.32
C LYS A 24 21.54 4.94 14.26
N TYR A 25 21.18 3.71 13.90
CA TYR A 25 19.79 3.28 13.72
C TYR A 25 19.33 2.34 14.84
N GLN A 26 18.04 2.41 15.14
CA GLN A 26 17.33 1.37 15.87
C GLN A 26 16.66 0.43 14.87
N VAL A 27 16.89 -0.87 15.01
CA VAL A 27 16.36 -1.90 14.13
C VAL A 27 15.41 -2.78 14.93
N VAL A 28 14.20 -2.99 14.42
CA VAL A 28 13.18 -3.84 15.04
C VAL A 28 12.86 -4.98 14.09
N GLU A 29 12.95 -6.21 14.58
CA GLU A 29 12.63 -7.40 13.80
C GLU A 29 11.37 -8.07 14.38
N VAL A 30 10.42 -8.37 13.50
CA VAL A 30 9.18 -9.08 13.83
C VAL A 30 9.04 -10.26 12.89
N ASP A 31 9.50 -11.42 13.36
CA ASP A 31 9.29 -12.70 12.69
C ASP A 31 7.83 -13.15 12.88
N ARG A 32 7.17 -13.50 11.77
CA ARG A 32 5.85 -14.13 11.73
C ARG A 32 5.95 -15.59 11.26
N LYS A 33 6.94 -16.35 11.76
CA LYS A 33 7.09 -17.81 11.71
C LYS A 33 6.42 -18.51 10.51
N GLY A 34 7.01 -18.33 9.34
CA GLY A 34 6.57 -18.97 8.09
C GLY A 34 5.55 -18.18 7.27
N TYR A 35 5.04 -17.06 7.77
CA TYR A 35 4.18 -16.12 7.01
C TYR A 35 4.97 -14.93 6.45
N GLY A 36 6.05 -14.56 7.11
CA GLY A 36 6.89 -13.45 6.69
C GLY A 36 7.73 -12.91 7.83
N CYS A 37 8.49 -11.85 7.53
CA CYS A 37 9.25 -11.09 8.49
C CYS A 37 9.20 -9.61 8.15
N GLN A 38 9.00 -8.78 9.16
CA GLN A 38 9.07 -7.33 9.03
C GLN A 38 10.31 -6.82 9.78
N VAL A 39 11.08 -5.96 9.13
CA VAL A 39 12.22 -5.26 9.71
C VAL A 39 11.97 -3.76 9.61
N GLY A 40 11.91 -3.08 10.74
CA GLY A 40 11.83 -1.63 10.84
C GLY A 40 13.22 -1.02 11.08
N VAL A 41 13.60 -0.02 10.30
CA VAL A 41 14.79 0.81 10.53
C VAL A 41 14.33 2.19 10.96
N ILE A 42 14.68 2.58 12.18
CA ILE A 42 14.30 3.85 12.78
C ILE A 42 15.56 4.72 12.88
N ALA A 43 15.53 5.87 12.21
CA ALA A 43 16.56 6.89 12.27
C ALA A 43 16.45 7.74 13.55
N GLN A 44 17.48 8.53 13.83
CA GLN A 44 17.56 9.36 15.04
C GLN A 44 16.45 10.43 15.12
N ASP A 45 15.99 10.92 13.96
CA ASP A 45 14.85 11.85 13.85
C ASP A 45 13.48 11.15 13.99
N ARG A 46 13.50 9.86 14.32
CA ARG A 46 12.37 8.95 14.46
C ARG A 46 11.62 8.67 13.15
N VAL A 47 12.22 8.94 12.00
CA VAL A 47 11.68 8.43 10.73
C VAL A 47 11.98 6.94 10.66
N ALA A 48 10.94 6.13 10.42
CA ALA A 48 11.03 4.69 10.31
C ALA A 48 10.67 4.19 8.92
N VAL A 49 11.50 3.30 8.37
CA VAL A 49 11.23 2.55 7.15
C VAL A 49 10.96 1.10 7.52
N PHE A 50 9.85 0.55 7.07
CA PHE A 50 9.50 -0.85 7.30
C PHE A 50 9.66 -1.65 6.01
N LEU A 51 10.42 -2.73 6.12
CA LEU A 51 10.69 -3.66 5.04
C LEU A 51 10.04 -4.98 5.42
N THR A 52 9.21 -5.51 4.53
CA THR A 52 8.47 -6.74 4.80
C THR A 52 8.78 -7.75 3.70
N ALA A 53 9.26 -8.92 4.10
CA ALA A 53 9.33 -10.10 3.25
C ALA A 53 8.18 -11.03 3.64
N THR A 54 7.33 -11.41 2.70
CA THR A 54 6.19 -12.31 2.98
C THR A 54 6.10 -13.39 1.92
N ALA A 55 5.51 -14.52 2.29
CA ALA A 55 4.98 -15.43 1.29
C ALA A 55 3.83 -14.73 0.55
N ARG A 56 3.77 -14.87 -0.78
CA ARG A 56 2.60 -14.43 -1.55
C ARG A 56 1.41 -15.36 -1.31
N THR A 57 1.66 -16.63 -1.02
CA THR A 57 0.67 -17.69 -0.84
C THR A 57 0.97 -18.51 0.43
N GLY A 58 0.11 -18.43 1.44
CA GLY A 58 0.13 -19.33 2.60
C GLY A 58 1.42 -19.29 3.43
N ARG A 59 1.66 -20.36 4.19
CA ARG A 59 2.89 -20.57 4.96
C ARG A 59 3.96 -21.14 4.05
N SER A 60 5.16 -20.59 4.08
CA SER A 60 6.34 -21.16 3.40
C SER A 60 7.29 -21.74 4.44
N GLU A 61 7.22 -23.06 4.63
CA GLU A 61 8.11 -23.75 5.57
C GLU A 61 9.54 -23.82 5.00
N GLY A 62 10.54 -23.59 5.85
CA GLY A 62 11.95 -23.57 5.46
C GLY A 62 12.45 -22.28 4.81
N THR A 63 11.56 -21.32 4.50
CA THR A 63 11.98 -19.99 4.02
C THR A 63 12.34 -19.07 5.18
N ASP A 64 13.60 -18.60 5.22
CA ASP A 64 14.03 -17.58 6.17
C ASP A 64 13.69 -16.17 5.65
N PHE A 65 12.44 -15.76 5.88
CA PHE A 65 11.96 -14.43 5.53
C PHE A 65 12.73 -13.32 6.26
N CYS A 66 13.29 -13.58 7.45
CA CYS A 66 14.04 -12.57 8.18
C CYS A 66 15.43 -12.35 7.57
N ALA A 67 16.09 -13.39 7.08
CA ALA A 67 17.30 -13.23 6.29
C ALA A 67 17.05 -12.39 5.03
N MET A 68 15.95 -12.65 4.31
CA MET A 68 15.56 -11.84 3.14
C MET A 68 15.32 -10.38 3.52
N ALA A 69 14.51 -10.13 4.55
CA ALA A 69 14.21 -8.78 5.01
C ALA A 69 15.48 -8.05 5.48
N LYS A 70 16.43 -8.75 6.12
CA LYS A 70 17.73 -8.21 6.53
C LYS A 70 18.59 -7.76 5.34
N VAL A 71 18.69 -8.57 4.28
CA VAL A 71 19.45 -8.18 3.09
C VAL A 71 18.93 -6.87 2.50
N VAL A 72 17.60 -6.74 2.39
CA VAL A 72 16.98 -5.49 1.90
C VAL A 72 17.21 -4.34 2.89
N THR A 73 17.16 -4.62 4.19
CA THR A 73 17.43 -3.66 5.26
C THR A 73 18.85 -3.10 5.18
N ASP A 74 19.83 -3.95 4.92
CA ASP A 74 21.23 -3.57 4.80
C ASP A 74 21.44 -2.66 3.58
N GLY A 75 20.80 -3.00 2.46
CA GLY A 75 20.76 -2.14 1.28
C GLY A 75 20.11 -0.79 1.57
N ALA A 76 18.98 -0.77 2.27
CA ALA A 76 18.30 0.47 2.64
C ALA A 76 19.16 1.35 3.56
N ILE A 77 19.79 0.77 4.59
CA ILE A 77 20.73 1.49 5.47
C ILE A 77 21.88 2.07 4.66
N ALA A 78 22.48 1.30 3.76
CA ALA A 78 23.57 1.78 2.91
C ALA A 78 23.15 2.95 2.01
N VAL A 79 21.92 2.96 1.50
CA VAL A 79 21.37 4.10 0.74
C VAL A 79 21.17 5.32 1.66
N ILE A 80 20.59 5.12 2.85
CA ILE A 80 20.39 6.20 3.82
C ILE A 80 21.74 6.82 4.25
N ASP A 81 22.76 5.98 4.46
CA ASP A 81 24.10 6.43 4.86
C ASP A 81 24.84 7.19 3.76
N ARG A 82 24.52 6.95 2.48
CA ARG A 82 25.05 7.76 1.35
C ARG A 82 24.44 9.15 1.26
N GLY A 83 23.45 9.45 2.11
CA GLY A 83 22.72 10.71 2.11
C GLY A 83 21.35 10.54 1.48
N VAL A 84 20.32 10.82 2.28
CA VAL A 84 18.93 10.92 1.84
C VAL A 84 18.43 12.32 2.17
N GLY A 85 17.72 12.94 1.22
CA GLY A 85 17.03 14.20 1.47
C GLY A 85 15.71 13.96 2.21
N HIS A 86 15.22 14.98 2.91
CA HIS A 86 13.84 14.99 3.37
C HIS A 86 12.91 15.31 2.19
N PHE A 87 11.93 14.45 1.96
CA PHE A 87 10.90 14.70 0.97
C PHE A 87 9.86 15.67 1.54
N THR A 88 9.73 16.84 0.92
CA THR A 88 8.60 17.73 1.18
C THR A 88 7.54 17.48 0.12
N ALA A 89 6.41 16.92 0.56
CA ALA A 89 5.30 16.64 -0.33
C ALA A 89 4.76 17.93 -0.96
N PRO A 90 4.52 17.96 -2.28
CA PRO A 90 3.86 19.09 -2.92
C PRO A 90 2.51 19.41 -2.28
N GLN A 91 2.07 20.67 -2.39
CA GLN A 91 0.68 20.99 -2.05
C GLN A 91 -0.26 20.10 -2.85
N ARG A 92 -1.30 19.58 -2.18
CA ARG A 92 -2.30 18.64 -2.74
C ARG A 92 -1.77 17.23 -3.06
N SER A 93 -0.53 16.89 -2.71
CA SER A 93 -0.01 15.52 -2.86
C SER A 93 -0.88 14.48 -2.13
N LEU A 94 -0.93 13.27 -2.70
CA LEU A 94 -1.56 12.11 -2.04
C LEU A 94 -0.83 11.65 -0.77
N VAL A 95 0.38 12.14 -0.51
CA VAL A 95 1.16 11.80 0.70
C VAL A 95 0.47 12.27 1.98
N SER A 96 -0.30 13.35 1.95
CA SER A 96 -1.02 13.81 3.14
C SER A 96 -2.36 13.08 3.37
N VAL A 97 -2.74 12.16 2.47
CA VAL A 97 -4.05 11.51 2.50
C VAL A 97 -3.96 10.20 3.27
N ASN A 98 -4.89 10.01 4.21
CA ASN A 98 -5.09 8.72 4.88
C ASN A 98 -6.07 7.85 4.08
N ALA A 99 -5.58 6.76 3.50
CA ALA A 99 -6.36 5.82 2.70
C ALA A 99 -7.57 5.27 3.44
N CYS A 100 -7.46 5.08 4.76
CA CYS A 100 -8.53 4.51 5.57
C CYS A 100 -9.71 5.45 5.80
N ASP A 101 -9.54 6.75 5.54
CA ASP A 101 -10.59 7.76 5.73
C ASP A 101 -11.34 8.06 4.41
N LEU A 102 -10.86 7.49 3.29
CA LEU A 102 -11.42 7.70 1.96
C LEU A 102 -12.80 7.05 1.81
N VAL A 103 -13.03 5.88 2.40
CA VAL A 103 -14.31 5.19 2.31
C VAL A 103 -14.81 4.82 3.72
N PRO A 104 -16.07 5.13 4.06
CA PRO A 104 -16.66 4.66 5.32
C PRO A 104 -16.61 3.13 5.41
N GLU A 105 -16.19 2.59 6.55
CA GLU A 105 -16.04 1.15 6.74
C GLU A 105 -17.31 0.36 6.43
N ALA A 106 -18.48 0.90 6.80
CA ALA A 106 -19.78 0.29 6.48
C ALA A 106 -19.98 0.05 4.97
N LYS A 107 -19.46 0.93 4.10
CA LYS A 107 -19.54 0.79 2.65
C LYS A 107 -18.58 -0.27 2.12
N VAL A 108 -17.42 -0.42 2.75
CA VAL A 108 -16.50 -1.51 2.42
C VAL A 108 -17.12 -2.86 2.81
N ILE A 109 -17.66 -2.96 4.02
CA ILE A 109 -18.32 -4.17 4.53
C ILE A 109 -19.52 -4.56 3.66
N GLU A 110 -20.33 -3.59 3.24
CA GLU A 110 -21.45 -3.80 2.31
C GLU A 110 -20.97 -4.38 0.96
N ALA A 111 -19.84 -3.91 0.44
CA ALA A 111 -19.30 -4.36 -0.84
C ALA A 111 -18.72 -5.79 -0.79
N ILE A 112 -18.08 -6.19 0.32
CA ILE A 112 -17.42 -7.50 0.45
C ILE A 112 -18.29 -8.58 1.08
N GLY A 113 -19.40 -8.20 1.71
CA GLY A 113 -20.24 -9.09 2.50
C GLY A 113 -19.64 -9.30 3.89
N ALA A 114 -20.38 -8.92 4.94
CA ALA A 114 -19.86 -8.86 6.30
C ALA A 114 -19.42 -10.23 6.87
N THR A 115 -18.13 -10.40 7.15
CA THR A 115 -17.61 -11.49 7.98
C THR A 115 -16.63 -10.99 9.05
N SER A 116 -16.39 -11.81 10.08
CA SER A 116 -15.46 -11.48 11.17
C SER A 116 -13.98 -11.44 10.74
N GLN A 117 -13.67 -11.91 9.53
CA GLN A 117 -12.33 -11.89 8.93
C GLN A 117 -12.03 -10.58 8.18
N ASP A 118 -13.04 -9.72 8.00
CA ASP A 118 -12.97 -8.48 7.20
C ASP A 118 -12.53 -7.26 8.01
N LYS A 119 -11.96 -7.48 9.20
CA LYS A 119 -11.45 -6.39 10.04
C LYS A 119 -10.46 -5.55 9.26
N ARG A 120 -10.59 -4.23 9.39
CA ARG A 120 -9.65 -3.27 8.85
C ARG A 120 -8.23 -3.58 9.32
N VAL A 121 -7.37 -3.96 8.39
CA VAL A 121 -5.93 -3.98 8.60
C VAL A 121 -5.42 -2.61 8.20
N GLN A 122 -5.11 -1.80 9.19
CA GLN A 122 -4.33 -0.58 8.99
C GLN A 122 -2.86 -0.98 8.85
N PRO A 123 -2.25 -0.91 7.65
CA PRO A 123 -0.80 -0.92 7.58
C PRO A 123 -0.26 0.31 8.32
N ILE A 124 1.00 0.24 8.75
CA ILE A 124 1.65 1.30 9.54
C ILE A 124 1.69 2.63 8.75
N THR A 125 1.61 2.58 7.43
CA THR A 125 1.55 3.77 6.55
C THR A 125 0.13 4.22 6.26
N GLN A 126 -0.08 5.54 6.25
CA GLN A 126 -1.36 6.17 5.89
C GLN A 126 -1.73 6.00 4.41
N HIS A 127 -0.81 5.54 3.56
CA HIS A 127 -1.00 5.46 2.11
C HIS A 127 -1.72 4.21 1.62
N SER A 128 -2.02 3.26 2.50
CA SER A 128 -2.79 2.07 2.14
C SER A 128 -3.77 1.74 3.24
N CYS A 129 -4.93 1.22 2.87
CA CYS A 129 -5.90 0.65 3.79
C CYS A 129 -6.43 -0.65 3.21
N GLN A 130 -6.63 -1.65 4.07
CA GLN A 130 -7.10 -2.95 3.65
C GLN A 130 -8.20 -3.44 4.58
N TRP A 131 -9.20 -4.09 4.00
CA TRP A 131 -10.22 -4.85 4.69
C TRP A 131 -10.25 -6.26 4.08
N GLY A 132 -10.33 -7.29 4.91
CA GLY A 132 -10.19 -8.67 4.44
C GLY A 132 -8.80 -8.97 3.87
N LEU A 133 -8.74 -9.82 2.84
CA LEU A 133 -7.52 -10.31 2.19
C LEU A 133 -6.50 -10.93 3.17
N GLN A 134 -6.96 -11.70 4.16
CA GLN A 134 -6.08 -12.36 5.13
C GLN A 134 -5.35 -13.56 4.50
N LYS A 135 -5.98 -14.19 3.51
CA LYS A 135 -5.45 -15.28 2.69
C LYS A 135 -5.68 -14.98 1.21
N LEU A 136 -4.98 -15.74 0.37
CA LEU A 136 -5.17 -15.65 -1.07
C LEU A 136 -6.61 -16.03 -1.43
N LYS A 137 -7.27 -15.22 -2.27
CA LYS A 137 -8.69 -15.36 -2.67
C LYS A 137 -9.74 -15.05 -1.60
N ASP A 138 -9.33 -14.62 -0.41
CA ASP A 138 -10.31 -14.05 0.52
C ASP A 138 -10.93 -12.80 -0.12
N PRO A 139 -12.24 -12.57 0.06
CA PRO A 139 -12.85 -11.30 -0.29
C PRO A 139 -12.13 -10.14 0.41
N GLY A 140 -12.11 -8.99 -0.23
CA GLY A 140 -11.56 -7.81 0.41
C GLY A 140 -11.42 -6.60 -0.50
N VAL A 141 -11.00 -5.52 0.13
CA VAL A 141 -10.77 -4.22 -0.51
C VAL A 141 -9.41 -3.72 -0.09
N ARG A 142 -8.66 -3.19 -1.05
CA ARG A 142 -7.46 -2.40 -0.80
C ARG A 142 -7.61 -1.04 -1.45
N ILE A 143 -7.38 0.00 -0.67
CA ILE A 143 -7.23 1.37 -1.17
C ILE A 143 -5.77 1.74 -0.99
N SER A 144 -5.10 2.18 -2.05
CA SER A 144 -3.69 2.53 -1.98
C SER A 144 -3.35 3.78 -2.79
N MET A 145 -2.33 4.50 -2.34
CA MET A 145 -1.80 5.71 -2.98
C MET A 145 -0.29 5.56 -3.07
N ASN A 146 0.23 5.36 -4.27
CA ASN A 146 1.64 5.05 -4.46
C ASN A 146 2.22 5.78 -5.69
N PRO A 147 3.50 6.16 -5.66
CA PRO A 147 4.24 6.51 -6.87
C PRO A 147 4.30 5.29 -7.82
N SER A 148 3.81 5.44 -9.04
CA SER A 148 3.86 4.41 -10.09
C SER A 148 3.84 5.05 -11.47
N THR A 149 4.05 4.27 -12.53
CA THR A 149 3.77 4.73 -13.89
C THR A 149 2.26 4.94 -14.09
N PRO A 150 1.81 5.91 -14.91
CA PRO A 150 0.40 6.12 -15.21
C PRO A 150 -0.31 4.82 -15.64
N PRO A 151 -1.54 4.58 -15.17
CA PRO A 151 -2.27 3.36 -15.47
C PRO A 151 -2.48 3.21 -16.99
N GLN A 152 -2.17 2.01 -17.50
CA GLN A 152 -2.37 1.63 -18.89
C GLN A 152 -3.46 0.56 -18.97
N PRO A 153 -4.39 0.65 -19.94
CA PRO A 153 -5.45 -0.34 -20.09
C PRO A 153 -4.88 -1.69 -20.51
N VAL A 154 -5.33 -2.75 -19.83
CA VAL A 154 -5.20 -4.13 -20.30
C VAL A 154 -6.46 -4.58 -21.05
N THR A 155 -6.46 -5.80 -21.60
CA THR A 155 -7.66 -6.40 -22.20
C THR A 155 -8.82 -6.41 -21.20
N GLY A 156 -9.95 -5.79 -21.58
CA GLY A 156 -11.12 -5.65 -20.71
C GLY A 156 -11.08 -4.42 -19.78
N GLY A 157 -10.06 -3.56 -19.90
CA GLY A 157 -10.00 -2.28 -19.22
C GLY A 157 -10.81 -1.19 -19.92
N GLU A 158 -11.41 -0.30 -19.13
CA GLU A 158 -12.26 0.80 -19.59
C GLU A 158 -11.87 2.11 -18.90
N TRP A 159 -11.74 3.17 -19.69
CA TRP A 159 -11.61 4.53 -19.16
C TRP A 159 -12.98 5.11 -18.84
N ILE A 160 -13.16 5.57 -17.61
CA ILE A 160 -14.36 6.27 -17.14
C ILE A 160 -13.98 7.61 -16.53
N ASN A 161 -14.98 8.46 -16.31
CA ASN A 161 -14.82 9.66 -15.49
C ASN A 161 -15.45 9.44 -14.11
N ILE A 162 -14.68 9.68 -13.05
CA ILE A 162 -15.17 9.73 -11.68
C ILE A 162 -14.97 11.17 -11.20
N GLY A 163 -16.04 11.96 -11.20
CA GLY A 163 -15.94 13.41 -11.01
C GLY A 163 -15.17 14.05 -12.16
N ASP A 164 -14.16 14.85 -11.85
CA ASP A 164 -13.25 15.48 -12.82
C ASP A 164 -12.09 14.56 -13.23
N ARG A 165 -11.96 13.38 -12.63
CA ARG A 165 -10.82 12.48 -12.81
C ARG A 165 -11.09 11.43 -13.88
N ARG A 166 -10.16 11.31 -14.82
CA ARG A 166 -10.12 10.19 -15.76
C ARG A 166 -9.51 8.98 -15.04
N SER A 167 -10.31 7.92 -14.90
CA SER A 167 -9.97 6.73 -14.13
C SER A 167 -10.04 5.49 -15.02
N LEU A 168 -9.12 4.55 -14.80
CA LEU A 168 -9.11 3.26 -15.50
C LEU A 168 -9.71 2.20 -14.59
N VAL A 169 -10.80 1.56 -15.04
CA VAL A 169 -11.38 0.36 -14.43
C VAL A 169 -10.85 -0.84 -15.21
N GLN A 170 -10.30 -1.85 -14.53
CA GLN A 170 -9.86 -3.07 -15.22
C GLN A 170 -9.80 -4.30 -14.31
N PRO A 171 -10.05 -5.50 -14.86
CA PRO A 171 -9.71 -6.76 -14.19
C PRO A 171 -8.21 -6.80 -13.88
N THR A 172 -7.81 -7.35 -12.73
CA THR A 172 -6.37 -7.43 -12.40
C THR A 172 -5.66 -8.60 -13.09
N GLU A 173 -6.41 -9.56 -13.63
CA GLU A 173 -5.94 -10.69 -14.45
C GLU A 173 -7.09 -11.26 -15.31
N ILE A 174 -6.78 -12.13 -16.28
CA ILE A 174 -7.79 -12.80 -17.11
C ILE A 174 -8.45 -13.92 -16.28
N GLY A 175 -9.79 -13.93 -16.21
CA GLY A 175 -10.54 -14.84 -15.32
C GLY A 175 -10.55 -14.39 -13.86
N ALA A 176 -10.15 -13.14 -13.60
CA ALA A 176 -10.03 -12.60 -12.26
C ALA A 176 -11.35 -12.55 -11.48
N THR A 177 -11.26 -12.92 -10.21
CA THR A 177 -12.16 -12.55 -9.12
C THR A 177 -11.78 -11.20 -8.52
N SER A 178 -11.13 -10.32 -9.31
CA SER A 178 -10.58 -9.07 -8.84
C SER A 178 -10.60 -7.97 -9.90
N CYS A 179 -10.88 -6.75 -9.46
CA CYS A 179 -10.91 -5.57 -10.32
C CYS A 179 -10.31 -4.37 -9.59
N SER A 180 -9.65 -3.49 -10.32
CA SER A 180 -9.16 -2.22 -9.78
C SER A 180 -9.66 -1.02 -10.56
N VAL A 181 -9.78 0.10 -9.84
CA VAL A 181 -10.05 1.42 -10.39
C VAL A 181 -8.91 2.32 -9.96
N SER A 182 -8.21 2.89 -10.93
CA SER A 182 -7.05 3.74 -10.69
C SER A 182 -7.21 5.11 -11.33
N THR A 183 -6.73 6.15 -10.67
CA THR A 183 -6.64 7.51 -11.22
C THR A 183 -5.25 8.06 -11.05
N ASP A 184 -4.77 8.73 -12.08
CA ASP A 184 -3.58 9.58 -12.01
C ASP A 184 -3.91 10.88 -11.28
N HIS A 185 -3.03 11.29 -10.36
CA HIS A 185 -3.15 12.51 -9.56
C HIS A 185 -2.09 13.56 -9.93
N GLY A 186 -1.12 13.21 -10.78
CA GLY A 186 -0.06 14.09 -11.26
C GLY A 186 1.34 13.53 -10.97
N GLU A 187 2.36 14.19 -11.54
CA GLU A 187 3.74 13.74 -11.49
C GLU A 187 4.30 13.69 -10.06
N TRP A 188 4.94 12.59 -9.70
CA TRP A 188 5.67 12.40 -8.46
C TRP A 188 7.05 13.04 -8.56
N PRO A 189 7.39 14.00 -7.67
CA PRO A 189 8.65 14.71 -7.79
C PRO A 189 9.84 13.86 -7.35
N GLY A 190 10.96 14.01 -8.06
CA GLY A 190 12.27 13.52 -7.61
C GLY A 190 12.51 12.03 -7.75
N SER A 191 11.66 11.27 -8.45
CA SER A 191 11.94 9.87 -8.78
C SER A 191 11.40 9.49 -10.17
N ARG A 192 12.15 8.63 -10.87
CA ARG A 192 11.80 8.09 -12.18
C ARG A 192 11.71 6.58 -12.11
N ALA A 193 10.93 5.99 -13.02
CA ALA A 193 10.93 4.55 -13.23
C ALA A 193 12.30 4.09 -13.79
N ALA A 194 12.51 2.77 -13.83
CA ALA A 194 13.77 2.19 -14.29
C ALA A 194 14.12 2.53 -15.75
N ASP A 195 13.10 2.77 -16.57
CA ASP A 195 13.21 3.20 -17.97
C ASP A 195 13.38 4.73 -18.13
N GLY A 196 13.45 5.47 -17.02
CA GLY A 196 13.55 6.92 -17.01
C GLY A 196 12.23 7.66 -17.14
N SER A 197 11.08 6.97 -17.22
CA SER A 197 9.77 7.63 -17.24
C SER A 197 9.52 8.37 -15.93
N ALA A 198 8.73 9.45 -15.98
CA ALA A 198 8.25 10.10 -14.76
C ALA A 198 7.34 9.13 -13.99
N LEU A 199 7.47 9.11 -12.66
CA LEU A 199 6.49 8.48 -11.79
C LEU A 199 5.35 9.45 -11.53
N HIS A 200 4.18 8.92 -11.21
CA HIS A 200 2.96 9.65 -10.93
C HIS A 200 2.37 9.17 -9.61
N GLU A 201 1.68 10.06 -8.90
CA GLU A 201 0.87 9.70 -7.75
C GLU A 201 -0.40 9.00 -8.22
N ILE A 202 -0.49 7.69 -8.00
CA ILE A 202 -1.65 6.89 -8.40
C ILE A 202 -2.48 6.56 -7.17
N ALA A 203 -3.77 6.90 -7.20
CA ALA A 203 -4.75 6.38 -6.26
C ALA A 203 -5.45 5.18 -6.89
N GLU A 204 -5.50 4.06 -6.17
CA GLU A 204 -6.12 2.81 -6.61
C GLU A 204 -7.10 2.30 -5.56
N VAL A 205 -8.27 1.89 -6.02
CA VAL A 205 -9.21 1.03 -5.26
C VAL A 205 -9.23 -0.33 -5.94
N ARG A 206 -8.80 -1.37 -5.23
CA ARG A 206 -8.86 -2.77 -5.66
C ARG A 206 -9.89 -3.50 -4.83
N VAL A 207 -10.68 -4.34 -5.51
CA VAL A 207 -11.66 -5.22 -4.90
C VAL A 207 -11.39 -6.64 -5.37
N ASP A 208 -11.38 -7.58 -4.45
CA ASP A 208 -11.30 -9.02 -4.71
C ASP A 208 -12.57 -9.65 -4.12
N LEU A 209 -13.39 -10.34 -4.94
CA LEU A 209 -14.60 -11.06 -4.51
C LEU A 209 -14.75 -12.33 -5.33
N ASP A 210 -15.21 -13.42 -4.71
CA ASP A 210 -15.60 -14.64 -5.43
C ASP A 210 -16.92 -14.46 -6.19
N LYS A 211 -16.88 -13.62 -7.22
CA LYS A 211 -18.02 -13.20 -8.05
C LYS A 211 -17.58 -13.01 -9.50
N PRO A 212 -18.52 -13.00 -10.46
CA PRO A 212 -18.22 -12.62 -11.84
C PRO A 212 -17.54 -11.26 -11.94
N VAL A 213 -16.51 -11.13 -12.79
CA VAL A 213 -15.66 -9.94 -12.91
C VAL A 213 -16.45 -8.63 -13.08
N ALA A 214 -17.59 -8.67 -13.78
CA ALA A 214 -18.46 -7.51 -13.97
C ALA A 214 -19.02 -6.98 -12.63
N GLU A 215 -19.42 -7.87 -11.71
CA GLU A 215 -19.89 -7.50 -10.38
C GLU A 215 -18.75 -6.95 -9.52
N VAL A 216 -17.56 -7.55 -9.62
CA VAL A 216 -16.37 -7.08 -8.90
C VAL A 216 -15.96 -5.68 -9.36
N CYS A 217 -15.98 -5.42 -10.67
CA CYS A 217 -15.69 -4.10 -11.22
C CYS A 217 -16.76 -3.07 -10.86
N ALA A 218 -18.05 -3.46 -10.80
CA ALA A 218 -19.11 -2.57 -10.34
C ALA A 218 -18.90 -2.16 -8.87
N ALA A 219 -18.50 -3.11 -8.00
CA ALA A 219 -18.15 -2.82 -6.62
C ALA A 219 -16.93 -1.89 -6.52
N ALA A 220 -15.87 -2.18 -7.28
CA ALA A 220 -14.66 -1.34 -7.31
C ALA A 220 -14.96 0.09 -7.77
N LYS A 221 -15.79 0.25 -8.80
CA LYS A 221 -16.25 1.55 -9.29
C LYS A 221 -17.04 2.32 -8.23
N SER A 222 -18.01 1.68 -7.57
CA SER A 222 -18.81 2.29 -6.51
C SER A 222 -17.95 2.80 -5.34
N LEU A 223 -16.96 2.01 -4.90
CA LEU A 223 -16.04 2.43 -3.84
C LEU A 223 -15.09 3.54 -4.31
N ALA A 224 -14.60 3.49 -5.54
CA ALA A 224 -13.77 4.54 -6.13
C ALA A 224 -14.52 5.87 -6.27
N GLU A 225 -15.82 5.85 -6.60
CA GLU A 225 -16.65 7.05 -6.64
C GLU A 225 -16.79 7.75 -5.29
N ILE A 226 -16.71 6.99 -4.19
CA ILE A 226 -16.67 7.55 -2.83
C ILE A 226 -15.26 8.07 -2.50
N ALA A 227 -14.24 7.23 -2.74
CA ALA A 227 -12.86 7.54 -2.39
C ALA A 227 -12.32 8.76 -3.15
N PHE A 228 -12.49 8.80 -4.46
CA PHE A 228 -11.84 9.78 -5.34
C PHE A 228 -12.41 11.19 -5.20
N LYS A 229 -13.65 11.33 -4.71
CA LYS A 229 -14.26 12.62 -4.36
C LYS A 229 -13.59 13.28 -3.14
N LYS A 230 -12.94 12.51 -2.29
CA LYS A 230 -12.22 13.02 -1.11
C LYS A 230 -10.75 13.31 -1.36
N LEU A 231 -10.23 12.96 -2.54
CA LEU A 231 -8.85 13.27 -2.90
C LEU A 231 -8.69 14.78 -3.13
N PRO A 232 -7.52 15.37 -2.81
CA PRO A 232 -7.20 16.76 -3.15
C PRO A 232 -7.38 17.04 -4.64
N ALA A 233 -7.62 18.29 -5.05
CA ALA A 233 -7.65 18.64 -6.47
C ALA A 233 -6.35 18.18 -7.18
N ARG A 234 -6.46 17.70 -8.42
CA ARG A 234 -5.30 17.23 -9.21
C ARG A 234 -4.23 18.31 -9.31
N ARG A 235 -2.98 17.86 -9.41
CA ARG A 235 -1.82 18.73 -9.66
C ARG A 235 -1.59 18.92 -11.15
#